data_AF-A0A418QPV3-F1
#
_entry.id   AF-A0A418QPV3-F1
#
_cell.length_a   1.000
_cell.length_b   1.000
_cell.length_c   1.000
_cell.angle_alpha   90.00
_cell.angle_beta   90.00
_cell.angle_gamma   90.00
#
_symmetry.space_group_name_H-M   'P 1'
#
loop_
_entity.id
_entity.type
_entity.pdbx_description
1 polymer ?
#
loop_
_entity_poly.entity_id
_entity_poly.type
_entity_poly.pdbx_seq_one_letter_code
_entity_poly.pdbx_strand_id
1 'polypeptide(L)'
;MNRSRPFENFVDGVPLELVWDGVIVDGGLRRARMSREDLFERLRPEGVEQLGQVRRVYLEQSGELSVFLLPADLVRPGLPIAPPWDVEAPHAGGLFGAVACQECGRVREQRSVPCECGELAVYPATIDPWQVSESCG
;
A
#
# COMPACT_ATOMS: atom_id res chain seq x y z
N MET A 1 30.85 -26.33 -15.24
CA MET A 1 30.42 -24.92 -15.32
C MET A 1 29.62 -24.57 -14.08
N ASN A 2 30.16 -23.70 -13.23
CA ASN A 2 29.50 -23.23 -12.00
C ASN A 2 28.54 -22.08 -12.38
N ARG A 3 27.22 -22.32 -12.31
CA ARG A 3 26.21 -21.26 -12.49
C ARG A 3 26.02 -20.56 -11.15
N SER A 4 26.66 -19.40 -11.01
CA SER A 4 26.39 -18.43 -9.96
C SER A 4 24.89 -18.12 -9.88
N ARG A 5 24.23 -18.66 -8.86
CA ARG A 5 22.97 -18.12 -8.36
C ARG A 5 23.31 -16.76 -7.73
N PRO A 6 22.63 -15.65 -8.07
CA PRO A 6 22.86 -14.42 -7.34
C PRO A 6 22.51 -14.69 -5.89
N PHE A 7 23.46 -14.43 -5.01
CA PHE A 7 23.30 -14.47 -3.57
C PHE A 7 22.12 -13.56 -3.21
N GLU A 8 20.97 -14.15 -2.90
CA GLU A 8 19.96 -13.46 -2.11
C GLU A 8 20.58 -13.28 -0.73
N ASN A 9 21.07 -12.08 -0.44
CA ASN A 9 21.53 -11.73 0.91
C ASN A 9 20.32 -11.78 1.84
N PHE A 10 20.05 -12.97 2.36
CA PHE A 10 19.27 -13.18 3.56
C PHE A 10 20.19 -12.80 4.70
N VAL A 11 20.10 -11.54 5.16
CA VAL A 11 20.70 -11.18 6.43
C VAL A 11 19.72 -11.70 7.47
N ASP A 12 19.94 -12.94 7.92
CA ASP A 12 19.26 -13.50 9.08
C ASP A 12 19.32 -12.46 10.21
N GLY A 13 18.16 -11.94 10.64
CA GLY A 13 18.07 -11.00 11.77
C GLY A 13 17.44 -9.64 11.48
N VAL A 14 17.28 -9.22 10.22
CA VAL A 14 16.77 -7.86 9.91
C VAL A 14 15.30 -7.92 9.47
N PRO A 15 14.39 -7.13 10.09
CA PRO A 15 13.01 -7.01 9.65
C PRO A 15 12.91 -6.55 8.19
N LEU A 16 11.90 -7.03 7.46
CA LEU A 16 11.67 -6.60 6.08
C LEU A 16 10.76 -5.37 6.07
N GLU A 17 11.23 -4.26 5.51
CA GLU A 17 10.36 -3.09 5.28
C GLU A 17 9.37 -3.40 4.15
N LEU A 18 8.07 -3.34 4.46
CA LEU A 18 6.99 -3.62 3.52
C LEU A 18 6.30 -2.35 3.01
N VAL A 19 6.23 -1.30 3.84
CA VAL A 19 5.63 -0.01 3.47
C VAL A 19 6.52 1.12 3.98
N TRP A 20 6.76 2.10 3.10
CA TRP A 20 7.51 3.31 3.37
C TRP A 20 6.69 4.53 2.93
N ASP A 21 6.19 5.31 3.90
CA ASP A 21 5.47 6.57 3.66
C ASP A 21 4.24 6.40 2.75
N GLY A 22 3.43 5.39 3.04
CA GLY A 22 2.25 5.02 2.26
C GLY A 22 2.54 4.36 0.90
N VAL A 23 3.80 4.04 0.60
CA VAL A 23 4.20 3.32 -0.61
C VAL A 23 4.69 1.93 -0.26
N ILE A 24 4.14 0.91 -0.92
CA ILE A 24 4.57 -0.49 -0.77
C ILE A 24 5.97 -0.67 -1.35
N VAL A 25 6.82 -1.35 -0.58
CA VAL A 25 8.17 -1.74 -0.96
C VAL A 25 8.10 -3.12 -1.60
N ASP A 26 7.97 -3.16 -2.93
CA ASP A 26 7.83 -4.40 -3.72
C ASP A 26 8.97 -5.41 -3.48
N GLY A 27 10.21 -4.94 -3.31
CA GLY A 27 11.33 -5.79 -2.89
C GLY A 27 11.13 -6.46 -1.53
N GLY A 28 10.47 -5.78 -0.58
CA GLY A 28 10.10 -6.29 0.73
C GLY A 28 9.03 -7.38 0.63
N LEU A 29 7.95 -7.12 -0.13
CA LEU A 29 6.89 -8.11 -0.38
C LEU A 29 7.43 -9.39 -1.04
N ARG A 30 8.28 -9.27 -2.07
CA ARG A 30 8.89 -10.44 -2.72
C ARG A 30 9.71 -11.29 -1.74
N ARG A 31 10.52 -10.65 -0.89
CA ARG A 31 11.32 -11.36 0.11
C ARG A 31 10.45 -12.01 1.19
N ALA A 32 9.36 -11.36 1.56
CA ALA A 32 8.35 -11.87 2.48
C ALA A 32 7.49 -12.98 1.86
N ARG A 33 7.53 -13.17 0.53
CA ARG A 33 6.59 -14.01 -0.24
C ARG A 33 5.13 -13.65 0.07
N MET A 34 4.88 -12.36 0.23
CA MET A 34 3.59 -11.80 0.62
C MET A 34 3.01 -11.04 -0.57
N SER A 35 1.74 -11.29 -0.89
CA SER A 35 1.01 -10.46 -1.85
C SER A 35 0.62 -9.13 -1.23
N ARG A 36 0.19 -8.16 -2.05
CA ARG A 36 -0.37 -6.91 -1.53
C ARG A 36 -1.66 -7.18 -0.75
N GLU A 37 -2.46 -8.11 -1.23
CA GLU A 37 -3.73 -8.50 -0.62
C GLU A 37 -3.49 -9.11 0.77
N ASP A 38 -2.45 -9.93 0.95
CA ASP A 38 -2.01 -10.43 2.26
C ASP A 38 -1.56 -9.29 3.20
N LEU A 39 -0.81 -8.32 2.67
CA LEU A 39 -0.42 -7.14 3.45
C LEU A 39 -1.65 -6.35 3.90
N PHE A 40 -2.60 -6.11 3.00
CA PHE A 40 -3.84 -5.39 3.29
C PHE A 40 -4.69 -6.10 4.34
N GLU A 41 -4.80 -7.42 4.24
CA GLU A 41 -5.49 -8.24 5.24
C GLU A 41 -4.90 -8.08 6.63
N ARG A 42 -3.57 -7.99 6.74
CA ARG A 42 -2.87 -7.80 8.00
C ARG A 42 -2.89 -6.36 8.51
N LEU A 43 -3.04 -5.36 7.64
CA LEU A 43 -3.13 -3.95 8.03
C LEU A 43 -4.52 -3.55 8.53
N ARG A 44 -5.59 -4.18 8.01
CA ARG A 44 -6.97 -3.93 8.46
C ARG A 44 -7.19 -4.11 9.97
N PRO A 45 -6.77 -5.21 10.63
CA PRO A 45 -6.96 -5.38 12.08
C PRO A 45 -6.17 -4.36 12.91
N GLU A 46 -5.13 -3.74 12.35
CA GLU A 46 -4.38 -2.63 12.96
C GLU A 46 -5.10 -1.28 12.80
N GLY A 47 -6.31 -1.26 12.23
CA GLY A 47 -7.09 -0.05 12.01
C GLY A 47 -6.62 0.80 10.82
N VAL A 48 -5.80 0.24 9.94
CA VAL A 48 -5.38 0.93 8.70
C VAL A 48 -6.47 0.75 7.64
N GLU A 49 -7.03 1.86 7.21
CA GLU A 49 -8.09 1.92 6.21
C GLU A 49 -7.56 2.36 4.86
N GLN A 50 -6.46 3.12 4.83
CA GLN A 50 -5.79 3.57 3.60
C GLN A 50 -4.29 3.84 3.82
N LEU A 51 -3.47 3.62 2.80
CA LEU A 51 -1.99 3.60 2.95
C LEU A 51 -1.36 4.94 3.36
N GLY A 52 -2.00 6.07 3.07
CA GLY A 52 -1.60 7.41 3.52
C GLY A 52 -1.72 7.65 5.03
N GLN A 53 -2.24 6.69 5.81
CA GLN A 53 -2.09 6.65 7.27
C GLN A 53 -0.74 6.07 7.72
N VAL A 54 -0.07 5.31 6.85
CA VAL A 54 1.08 4.47 7.22
C VAL A 54 2.39 5.22 7.05
N ARG A 55 3.14 5.34 8.14
CA ARG A 55 4.53 5.81 8.10
C ARG A 55 5.47 4.68 7.71
N ARG A 56 5.45 3.56 8.43
CA ARG A 56 6.30 2.39 8.18
C ARG A 56 5.55 1.10 8.51
N VAL A 57 5.86 0.03 7.78
CA VAL A 57 5.49 -1.34 8.14
C VAL A 57 6.71 -2.22 8.00
N TYR A 58 6.99 -3.01 9.03
CA TYR A 58 8.04 -4.02 9.00
C TYR A 58 7.43 -5.40 9.25
N LEU A 59 7.91 -6.41 8.51
CA LEU A 59 7.68 -7.81 8.84
C LEU A 59 8.80 -8.28 9.77
N GLU A 60 8.42 -8.63 10.99
CA GLU A 60 9.32 -9.15 12.01
C GLU A 60 9.61 -10.64 11.77
N GLN A 61 10.67 -11.14 12.41
CA GLN A 61 11.03 -12.56 12.32
C GLN A 61 9.97 -13.50 12.91
N SER A 62 9.12 -12.99 13.81
CA SER A 62 7.97 -13.73 14.34
C SER A 62 6.90 -14.00 13.28
N GLY A 63 6.93 -13.28 12.15
CA GLY A 63 5.86 -13.27 11.15
C GLY A 63 4.80 -12.21 11.40
N GLU A 64 4.93 -11.43 12.48
CA GLU A 64 4.04 -10.32 12.82
C GLU A 64 4.46 -9.01 12.14
N LEU A 65 3.52 -8.09 12.01
CA LEU A 65 3.80 -6.75 11.50
C LEU A 65 4.04 -5.76 12.64
N SER A 66 5.12 -4.98 12.53
CA SER A 66 5.27 -3.74 13.27
C SER A 66 4.73 -2.59 12.43
N VAL A 67 3.59 -1.99 12.84
CA VAL A 67 2.92 -0.92 12.09
C VAL A 67 3.11 0.43 12.79
N PHE A 68 3.64 1.40 12.06
CA PHE A 68 3.83 2.77 12.54
C PHE A 68 2.97 3.71 11.72
N LEU A 69 2.02 4.37 12.37
CA LEU A 69 1.10 5.31 11.75
C LEU A 69 1.61 6.75 11.81
N LEU A 70 1.11 7.57 10.90
CA LEU A 70 1.23 9.01 11.00
C LEU A 70 0.29 9.55 12.09
N PRO A 71 0.68 10.61 12.81
CA PRO A 71 -0.25 11.42 13.58
C PRO A 71 -1.44 11.87 12.74
N ALA A 72 -2.61 12.01 13.34
CA ALA A 72 -3.86 12.29 12.64
C ALA A 72 -3.82 13.56 11.76
N ASP A 73 -3.11 14.60 12.20
CA ASP A 73 -2.92 15.86 11.50
C ASP A 73 -1.95 15.78 10.31
N LEU A 74 -1.20 14.67 10.20
CA LEU A 74 -0.26 14.40 9.12
C LEU A 74 -0.74 13.30 8.17
N VAL A 75 -1.91 12.70 8.42
CA VAL A 75 -2.53 11.72 7.51
C VAL A 75 -2.81 12.40 6.18
N ARG A 76 -2.49 11.70 5.09
CA ARG A 76 -2.67 12.18 3.72
C ARG A 76 -3.59 11.24 2.96
N PRO A 77 -4.20 11.69 1.85
CA PRO A 77 -4.96 10.79 1.00
C PRO A 77 -4.05 9.67 0.51
N GLY A 78 -4.57 8.44 0.45
CA GLY A 78 -3.79 7.28 0.01
C GLY A 78 -4.65 6.20 -0.62
N LEU A 79 -4.04 5.07 -0.96
CA LEU A 79 -4.73 3.93 -1.55
C LEU A 79 -5.68 3.30 -0.52
N PRO A 80 -6.98 3.16 -0.82
CA PRO A 80 -7.93 2.50 0.08
C PRO A 80 -7.58 1.03 0.28
N ILE A 81 -7.55 0.58 1.52
CA ILE A 81 -7.37 -0.82 1.96
C ILE A 81 -8.69 -1.41 2.46
N ALA A 82 -9.56 -0.55 3.00
CA ALA A 82 -10.91 -0.86 3.42
C ALA A 82 -11.95 -0.22 2.48
N PRO A 83 -13.13 -0.83 2.27
CA PRO A 83 -13.47 -2.22 2.62
C PRO A 83 -12.58 -3.24 1.88
N PRO A 84 -12.56 -4.53 2.29
CA PRO A 84 -11.84 -5.57 1.56
C PRO A 84 -12.29 -5.62 0.09
N TRP A 85 -11.35 -5.51 -0.85
CA TRP A 85 -11.65 -5.33 -2.27
C TRP A 85 -12.37 -6.51 -2.92
N ASP A 86 -12.23 -7.70 -2.32
CA ASP A 86 -12.91 -8.94 -2.69
C ASP A 86 -14.38 -8.99 -2.25
N VAL A 87 -14.73 -8.21 -1.21
CA VAL A 87 -16.11 -8.04 -0.73
C VAL A 87 -16.77 -6.86 -1.43
N GLU A 88 -16.08 -5.72 -1.43
CA GLU A 88 -16.53 -4.47 -2.02
C GLU A 88 -15.33 -3.73 -2.61
N ALA A 89 -15.30 -3.63 -3.94
CA ALA A 89 -14.23 -2.92 -4.61
C ALA A 89 -14.26 -1.44 -4.21
N PRO A 90 -13.09 -0.79 -4.03
CA PRO A 90 -13.04 0.62 -3.72
C PRO A 90 -13.81 1.41 -4.77
N HIS A 91 -14.66 2.32 -4.30
CA HIS A 91 -15.45 3.17 -5.17
C HIS A 91 -14.50 3.93 -6.11
N ALA A 92 -14.68 3.69 -7.42
CA ALA A 92 -14.11 4.55 -8.44
C ALA A 92 -14.88 5.88 -8.43
N GLY A 93 -14.59 6.74 -7.44
CA GLY A 93 -15.12 8.08 -7.36
C GLY A 93 -14.73 8.94 -8.58
N GLY A 94 -15.40 10.09 -8.73
CA GLY A 94 -15.12 11.05 -9.80
C GLY A 94 -13.64 11.39 -9.87
N LEU A 95 -13.10 11.50 -11.10
CA LEU A 95 -11.67 11.66 -11.37
C LEU A 95 -11.11 13.07 -11.11
N PHE A 96 -11.67 13.76 -10.13
CA PHE A 96 -11.21 15.07 -9.70
C PHE A 96 -10.34 14.90 -8.45
N GLY A 97 -9.03 15.09 -8.61
CA GLY A 97 -8.07 15.06 -7.51
C GLY A 97 -6.96 14.02 -7.67
N ALA A 98 -6.23 13.80 -6.58
CA ALA A 98 -5.12 12.87 -6.55
C ALA A 98 -5.58 11.41 -6.67
N VAL A 99 -4.78 10.59 -7.32
CA VAL A 99 -5.00 9.16 -7.52
C VAL A 99 -3.87 8.36 -6.88
N ALA A 100 -4.20 7.20 -6.32
CA ALA A 100 -3.25 6.27 -5.75
C ALA A 100 -3.05 5.08 -6.70
N CYS A 101 -1.79 4.71 -6.94
CA CYS A 101 -1.44 3.53 -7.71
C CYS A 101 -1.99 2.28 -7.05
N GLN A 102 -2.72 1.45 -7.80
CA GLN A 102 -3.25 0.18 -7.29
C GLN A 102 -2.13 -0.76 -6.85
N GLU A 103 -0.97 -0.71 -7.52
CA GLU A 103 0.11 -1.65 -7.25
C GLU A 103 0.92 -1.29 -6.01
N CYS A 104 1.42 -0.06 -5.94
CA CYS A 104 2.35 0.36 -4.89
C CYS A 104 1.79 1.42 -3.93
N GLY A 105 0.57 1.91 -4.12
CA GLY A 105 -0.05 2.92 -3.26
C GLY A 105 0.40 4.36 -3.48
N ARG A 106 1.40 4.60 -4.35
CA ARG A 106 1.91 5.95 -4.61
C ARG A 106 0.82 6.90 -5.11
N VAL A 107 0.76 8.07 -4.48
CA VAL A 107 -0.21 9.12 -4.80
C VAL A 107 0.37 10.13 -5.78
N ARG A 108 -0.45 10.57 -6.74
CA ARG A 108 -0.09 11.53 -7.78
C ARG A 108 -1.30 12.29 -8.30
N GLU A 109 -1.08 13.46 -8.88
CA GLU A 109 -2.17 14.27 -9.48
C GLU A 109 -2.47 13.89 -10.95
N GLN A 110 -1.54 13.25 -11.66
CA GLN A 110 -1.68 12.96 -13.09
C GLN A 110 -1.88 11.47 -13.37
N ARG A 111 -2.97 11.13 -14.06
CA ARG A 111 -3.37 9.75 -14.39
C ARG A 111 -2.74 9.21 -15.68
N SER A 112 -2.34 10.10 -16.59
CA SER A 112 -1.90 9.77 -17.96
C SER A 112 -0.50 9.15 -18.06
N VAL A 113 0.26 9.16 -16.96
CA VAL A 113 1.62 8.63 -16.91
C VAL A 113 1.60 7.30 -16.15
N PRO A 114 2.34 6.25 -16.55
CA PRO A 114 2.55 5.07 -15.71
C PRO A 114 3.14 5.44 -14.35
N CYS A 115 2.84 4.66 -13.31
CA CYS A 115 3.50 4.81 -12.02
C CYS A 115 4.99 4.44 -12.16
N GLU A 116 5.83 4.87 -11.22
CA GLU A 116 7.24 4.46 -11.18
C GLU A 116 7.42 2.94 -11.04
N CYS A 117 6.43 2.23 -10.49
CA CYS A 117 6.39 0.76 -10.47
C CYS A 117 5.93 0.14 -11.80
N GLY A 118 5.56 0.95 -12.81
CA GLY A 118 5.09 0.51 -14.12
C GLY A 118 3.56 0.41 -14.26
N GLU A 119 2.82 0.47 -13.15
CA GLU A 119 1.37 0.25 -13.17
C GLU A 119 0.58 1.46 -13.72
N LEU A 120 -0.50 1.17 -14.46
CA LEU A 120 -1.43 2.17 -15.00
C LEU A 120 -2.73 2.26 -14.19
N ALA A 121 -3.15 1.15 -13.57
CA ALA A 121 -4.34 1.11 -12.76
C ALA A 121 -4.19 1.95 -11.49
N VAL A 122 -5.21 2.78 -11.22
CA VAL A 122 -5.25 3.67 -10.06
C VAL A 122 -6.67 3.78 -9.52
N TYR A 123 -6.75 4.00 -8.22
CA TYR A 123 -7.97 4.39 -7.51
C TYR A 123 -7.89 5.86 -7.06
N PRO A 124 -9.01 6.51 -6.73
CA PRO A 124 -8.97 7.79 -6.04
C PRO A 124 -8.16 7.68 -4.75
N ALA A 125 -7.26 8.63 -4.51
CA ALA A 125 -6.59 8.72 -3.22
C ALA A 125 -7.57 9.34 -2.21
N THR A 126 -7.78 8.68 -1.07
CA THR A 126 -8.79 9.11 -0.09
C THR A 126 -8.22 9.27 1.31
N ILE A 127 -8.80 10.19 2.08
CA ILE A 127 -8.59 10.30 3.53
C ILE A 127 -9.46 9.28 4.26
N ASP A 128 -10.71 9.14 3.83
CA ASP A 128 -11.73 8.28 4.42
C ASP A 128 -12.35 7.42 3.30
N PRO A 129 -12.04 6.12 3.24
CA PRO A 129 -12.54 5.26 2.18
C PRO A 129 -14.00 4.85 2.36
N TRP A 130 -14.62 5.14 3.51
CA TRP A 130 -16.03 4.84 3.79
C TRP A 130 -16.96 5.95 3.32
N GLN A 131 -16.43 7.14 3.08
CA GLN A 131 -17.18 8.23 2.47
C GLN A 131 -17.35 7.99 0.96
N VAL A 132 -18.46 7.37 0.59
CA VAL A 132 -19.04 7.52 -0.75
C VAL A 132 -19.37 8.99 -0.92
N SER A 133 -18.77 9.64 -1.92
CA SER A 133 -19.05 11.05 -2.22
C SER A 133 -20.55 11.23 -2.53
N GLU A 134 -21.33 11.62 -1.53
CA GLU A 134 -22.60 12.31 -1.75
C GLU A 134 -22.27 13.67 -2.38
N SER A 135 -22.32 13.76 -3.71
CA SER A 135 -22.71 14.96 -4.49
C SER A 135 -22.07 14.97 -5.89
N CYS A 136 -22.84 14.48 -6.87
CA CYS A 136 -22.97 15.22 -8.12
C CYS A 136 -24.49 15.36 -8.31
N GLY A 137 -25.05 16.41 -7.69
CA GLY A 137 -26.39 16.89 -7.99
C GLY A 137 -26.36 17.80 -9.21
#